data_AF-A0A951DR52-F1
#
_entry.id   AF-A0A951DR52-F1
#
_cell.length_a   1.000
_cell.length_b   1.000
_cell.length_c   1.000
_cell.angle_alpha   90.00
_cell.angle_beta   90.00
_cell.angle_gamma   90.00
#
_symmetry.space_group_name_H-M   'P 1'
#
loop_
_entity.id
_entity.type
_entity.pdbx_description
1 polymer ?
#
loop_
_entity_poly.entity_id
_entity_poly.type
_entity_poly.pdbx_seq_one_letter_code
_entity_poly.pdbx_strand_id
1 'polypeptide(L)' 'MNPQPVQAVTGSLDGRGAGDCDVPFTFGRRPRGAAPYPFSTHQYARLLVLRSRIAAGLVGDDDRHVV' A
#
# COMPACT_ATOMS: atom_id res chain seq x y z
N MET A 1 -12.43 35.49 -3.72
CA MET A 1 -12.27 34.48 -2.65
C MET A 1 -11.27 33.45 -3.17
N ASN A 2 -10.01 33.51 -2.74
CA ASN A 2 -9.00 32.54 -3.18
C ASN A 2 -9.05 31.31 -2.25
N PRO A 3 -9.26 30.08 -2.76
CA PRO A 3 -9.15 28.90 -1.92
C PRO A 3 -7.67 28.66 -1.58
N GLN A 4 -7.35 28.66 -0.28
CA GLN A 4 -6.05 28.21 0.22
C GLN A 4 -5.96 26.68 0.08
N PRO A 5 -4.80 26.12 -0.32
CA PRO A 5 -4.64 24.68 -0.35
C PRO A 5 -4.59 24.13 1.08
N VAL A 6 -5.55 23.28 1.43
CA VAL A 6 -5.52 22.45 2.64
C VAL A 6 -4.45 21.38 2.47
N GLN A 7 -3.19 21.72 2.77
CA GLN A 7 -2.16 20.71 3.00
C GLN A 7 -2.37 20.11 4.39
N ALA A 8 -3.35 19.22 4.49
CA ALA A 8 -3.42 18.27 5.59
C ALA A 8 -2.47 17.11 5.28
N VAL A 9 -1.15 17.37 5.31
CA VAL A 9 -0.17 16.29 5.27
C VAL A 9 0.13 15.95 6.73
N THR A 10 -0.73 15.13 7.32
CA THR A 10 -0.51 14.57 8.65
C THR A 10 0.38 13.34 8.51
N GLY A 11 1.69 13.51 8.68
CA GLY A 11 2.68 12.42 8.58
C GLY A 11 4.11 12.94 8.49
N SER A 12 5.08 12.16 9.00
CA SER A 12 6.51 12.52 9.03
C SER A 12 7.11 12.66 7.63
N LEU A 13 6.57 11.96 6.61
CA LEU A 13 7.14 11.87 5.26
C LEU A 13 8.66 11.58 5.29
N ASP A 14 9.09 10.87 6.33
CA ASP A 14 10.47 10.48 6.53
C ASP A 14 10.86 9.27 5.64
N GLY A 15 9.89 8.78 4.87
CA GLY A 15 10.02 7.68 3.93
C GLY A 15 10.10 6.32 4.60
N ARG A 16 9.84 6.25 5.91
CA ARG A 16 9.95 5.01 6.70
C ARG A 16 8.63 4.58 7.30
N GLY A 17 7.65 5.47 7.39
CA GLY A 17 6.32 5.16 7.92
C GLY A 17 5.38 4.55 6.87
N ALA A 18 4.45 3.69 7.30
CA ALA A 18 3.38 3.17 6.44
C ALA A 18 2.52 4.30 5.83
N GLY A 19 2.31 5.39 6.59
CA GLY A 19 1.58 6.57 6.12
C GLY A 19 2.24 7.31 4.97
N ASP A 20 3.55 7.18 4.80
CA ASP A 20 4.28 7.78 3.67
C ASP A 20 4.04 7.00 2.37
N CYS A 21 3.52 5.78 2.48
CA CYS A 21 3.11 4.92 1.38
C CYS A 21 1.60 5.02 1.08
N ASP A 22 0.84 5.89 1.78
CA ASP A 22 -0.59 6.15 1.54
C ASP A 22 -0.80 7.03 0.28
N VAL A 23 -0.07 6.73 -0.80
CA VAL A 23 -0.31 7.35 -2.10
C VAL A 23 -1.50 6.66 -2.78
N PRO A 24 -2.32 7.40 -3.55
CA PRO A 24 -3.37 6.80 -4.36
C PRO A 24 -2.79 5.66 -5.22
N PHE A 25 -3.39 4.47 -5.13
CA PHE A 25 -2.94 3.32 -5.91
C PHE A 25 -3.09 3.64 -7.40
N THR A 26 -1.96 3.77 -8.10
CA THR A 26 -1.94 4.02 -9.54
C THR A 26 -1.75 2.72 -10.28
N PHE A 27 -2.62 2.46 -11.25
CA PHE A 27 -2.47 1.31 -12.14
C PHE A 27 -1.30 1.55 -13.09
N GLY A 28 -0.09 1.11 -12.71
CA GLY A 28 1.11 1.20 -13.55
C GLY A 28 0.99 0.45 -14.89
N ARG A 29 0.05 -0.50 -14.96
CA ARG A 29 -0.34 -1.19 -16.20
C ARG A 29 -1.85 -1.14 -16.38
N ARG A 30 -2.31 -0.55 -17.49
CA ARG A 30 -3.73 -0.52 -17.84
C ARG A 30 -4.23 -1.95 -18.12
N PRO A 31 -5.30 -2.42 -17.45
CA PRO A 31 -5.94 -3.70 -17.77
C PRO A 31 -6.29 -3.79 -19.26
N ARG A 32 -6.02 -4.95 -19.87
CA ARG A 32 -6.31 -5.25 -21.28
C ARG A 32 -6.82 -6.69 -21.37
N GLY A 33 -7.47 -7.07 -22.46
CA GLY A 33 -8.09 -8.41 -22.59
C GLY A 33 -7.17 -9.60 -22.23
N ALA A 34 -5.88 -9.53 -22.60
CA ALA A 34 -4.90 -10.58 -22.28
C ALA A 34 -4.39 -10.59 -20.82
N ALA A 35 -4.66 -9.53 -20.06
CA ALA A 35 -4.22 -9.39 -18.68
C ALA A 35 -5.18 -8.42 -17.98
N PRO A 36 -6.32 -8.95 -17.48
CA PRO A 36 -7.43 -8.18 -16.95
C PRO A 36 -7.10 -7.56 -15.58
N TYR A 37 -5.99 -7.97 -14.99
CA TYR A 37 -5.51 -7.44 -13.73
C TYR A 37 -4.31 -6.50 -13.92
N PRO A 38 -4.20 -5.48 -13.07
CA PRO A 38 -3.18 -4.43 -13.20
C PRO A 38 -1.86 -4.79 -12.48
N PHE A 39 -1.63 -6.07 -12.21
CA PHE A 39 -0.43 -6.55 -11.52
C PHE A 39 0.36 -7.54 -12.38
N SER A 40 1.68 -7.62 -12.17
CA SER A 40 2.49 -8.69 -12.73
C SER A 40 2.29 -10.00 -11.96
N THR A 41 2.73 -11.14 -12.52
CA THR A 41 2.72 -12.43 -11.80
C THR A 41 3.48 -12.35 -10.47
N HIS A 42 4.59 -11.61 -10.45
CA HIS A 42 5.39 -11.43 -9.24
C HIS A 42 4.64 -10.59 -8.17
N GLN A 43 3.93 -9.54 -8.60
CA GLN A 43 3.08 -8.76 -7.70
C GLN A 43 1.89 -9.59 -7.19
N TYR A 44 1.30 -10.43 -8.04
CA TYR A 44 0.26 -11.37 -7.64
C TYR A 44 0.75 -12.37 -6.59
N ALA A 45 1.93 -12.95 -6.78
CA ALA A 45 2.55 -13.84 -5.79
C ALA A 45 2.73 -13.14 -4.44
N ARG A 46 3.17 -11.88 -4.43
CA ARG A 46 3.26 -11.06 -3.20
C ARG A 46 1.89 -10.87 -2.54
N LEU A 47 0.83 -10.63 -3.31
CA LEU A 47 -0.53 -10.55 -2.76
C LEU A 47 -1.01 -11.87 -2.14
N LEU A 48 -0.65 -13.02 -2.73
CA LEU A 48 -0.96 -14.33 -2.15
C LEU A 48 -0.22 -14.57 -0.82
N VAL A 49 1.05 -14.17 -0.73
CA VAL A 49 1.82 -14.23 0.52
C VAL A 49 1.25 -13.29 1.57
N LEU A 50 0.88 -12.06 1.20
CA LEU A 50 0.22 -11.13 2.12
C LEU A 50 -1.09 -11.72 2.65
N ARG A 51 -1.93 -12.27 1.76
CA ARG A 51 -3.19 -12.92 2.13
C ARG A 51 -2.98 -14.08 3.11
N SER A 52 -1.97 -14.92 2.90
CA SER A 52 -1.72 -16.06 3.81
C SER A 52 -1.26 -15.58 5.19
N ARG A 53 -0.43 -14.53 5.27
CA ARG A 53 -0.02 -13.92 6.54
C ARG A 53 -1.21 -13.31 7.30
N ILE A 54 -2.12 -12.64 6.60
CA ILE A 54 -3.37 -12.12 7.19
C ILE A 54 -4.19 -13.26 7.78
N ALA A 55 -4.39 -14.34 7.01
CA ALA A 55 -5.14 -15.51 7.46
C ALA A 55 -4.50 -16.19 8.68
N ALA A 56 -3.16 -16.14 8.78
CA ALA A 56 -2.41 -16.66 9.92
C ALA A 56 -2.35 -15.70 11.13
N GLY A 57 -2.92 -14.48 11.04
CA GLY A 57 -2.86 -13.48 12.10
C GLY A 57 -1.46 -12.86 12.34
N LEU A 58 -0.54 -13.04 11.39
CA LEU A 58 0.87 -12.62 11.50
C LEU A 58 1.13 -11.20 10.98
N VAL A 59 0.09 -10.48 10.58
CA VAL A 59 0.25 -9.11 10.09
C VAL A 59 0.39 -8.15 11.26
N GLY A 60 1.45 -7.33 11.23
CA GLY A 60 1.77 -6.35 12.28
C GLY A 60 2.35 -6.98 13.55
N ASP A 61 2.73 -8.26 13.53
CA ASP A 61 3.35 -8.91 14.69
C ASP A 61 4.74 -8.32 14.99
N ASP A 62 5.49 -7.97 13.93
CA ASP A 62 6.79 -7.30 14.03
C ASP A 62 6.71 -5.92 14.73
N ASP A 63 5.54 -5.26 14.71
CA ASP A 63 5.32 -3.95 15.35
C ASP A 63 4.97 -4.06 16.84
N ARG A 64 4.74 -5.28 17.36
CA ARG A 64 4.39 -5.51 18.77
C ARG A 64 5.60 -5.60 19.71
N HIS A 65 6.71 -4.96 19.37
CA HIS A 65 7.82 -4.80 20.32
C HIS A 65 7.39 -3.88 21.48
N VAL A 66 6.74 -4.48 22.47
CA VAL A 66 6.52 -3.90 23.79
C VAL A 66 7.88 -3.84 24.49
N VAL A 67 8.38 -2.62 24.69
CA VAL A 67 9.41 -2.28 25.68
C VAL A 67 8.74 -2.13 27.04
#